data_AF-A0A418CK86-F1
#
_entry.id   AF-A0A418CK86-F1
#
_cell.length_a   1.000
_cell.length_b   1.000
_cell.length_c   1.000
_cell.angle_alpha   90.00
_cell.angle_beta   90.00
_cell.angle_gamma   90.00
#
_symmetry.space_group_name_H-M   'P 1'
#
loop_
_entity.id
_entity.type
_entity.pdbx_description
1 polymer ?
#
loop_
_entity_poly.entity_id
_entity_poly.type
_entity_poly.pdbx_seq_one_letter_code
_entity_poly.pdbx_strand_id
1 'polypeptide(L)'
;MLAQCAQFLLCPHDKDGNNPDCDKAPHVISNNWGGSATFAIQSLIAAWRSADIIPVFANGDNGSKGCGYMDYPAASPEVISVGSIDSRGYLTGSSSLGPSTVGDLKPDISAPGSLIRSAVHSDDDSLWFRSGTSMAAAHVSGAIALYLSANKDATYDHVYTALAKNVDTDTLFPSDKTCGDIPNTQYPNNVYGYGLLNIFKAATAPPPKCTTWVDDFEVSGKDIKAVPKLTADECCDECHNTPNCNAFTFTQDNGGTCWLKAVFGEFRHKYKEGSKSARVLHPINPPTICGTLEENTDYPGNDITSTSQTSADACCGDCKATSGCKLFVWSKHNGGTCWLKHTQGAKVTVVGAKASLLLAGPPSCGAVESNVDFVGQDVANVKADQAVDCCAACQSNQACNAYSWSSGVCYLKCRRAETKVASGVVSVRVYKCSSLESDVNYVGYDLSAVEADVADCCAICRQTSNCGAFSWGNGVCYLKTSKGGRQTFGGAKSAVVN
;
A
#
# COMPACT_ATOMS: atom_id res chain seq x y z
N MET A 1 20.15 0.41 -20.28
CA MET A 1 19.79 -1.02 -20.43
C MET A 1 18.95 -1.52 -19.26
N LEU A 2 19.49 -1.71 -18.05
CA LEU A 2 18.73 -2.27 -16.92
C LEU A 2 17.42 -1.52 -16.61
N ALA A 3 17.48 -0.18 -16.54
CA ALA A 3 16.29 0.65 -16.34
C ALA A 3 15.23 0.49 -17.46
N GLN A 4 15.66 0.28 -18.70
CA GLN A 4 14.75 0.04 -19.83
C GLN A 4 14.09 -1.32 -19.72
N CYS A 5 14.83 -2.37 -19.32
CA CYS A 5 14.24 -3.68 -19.04
C CYS A 5 13.22 -3.59 -17.89
N ALA A 6 13.53 -2.82 -16.85
CA ALA A 6 12.61 -2.63 -15.73
C ALA A 6 11.33 -1.89 -16.12
N GLN A 7 11.44 -0.87 -16.98
CA GLN A 7 10.30 -0.16 -17.56
C GLN A 7 9.46 -1.08 -18.46
N PHE A 8 10.10 -1.91 -19.29
CA PHE A 8 9.40 -2.89 -20.11
C PHE A 8 8.64 -3.91 -19.25
N LEU A 9 9.24 -4.40 -18.16
CA LEU A 9 8.54 -5.31 -17.26
C LEU A 9 7.40 -4.61 -16.49
N LEU A 10 7.49 -3.29 -16.27
CA LEU A 10 6.41 -2.52 -15.66
C LEU A 10 5.22 -2.32 -16.61
N CYS A 11 5.50 -2.03 -17.88
CA CYS A 11 4.47 -1.90 -18.92
C CYS A 11 5.05 -2.35 -20.28
N PRO A 12 4.83 -3.62 -20.66
CA PRO A 12 5.36 -4.15 -21.90
C PRO A 12 4.89 -3.36 -23.12
N HIS A 13 5.74 -3.28 -24.13
CA HIS A 13 5.47 -2.57 -25.38
C HIS A 13 6.07 -3.34 -26.55
N ASP A 14 5.79 -2.95 -27.79
CA ASP A 14 6.43 -3.60 -28.95
C ASP A 14 7.93 -3.27 -29.04
N LYS A 15 8.66 -3.95 -29.93
CA LYS A 15 10.12 -3.79 -30.08
C LYS A 15 10.57 -2.36 -30.38
N ASP A 16 9.69 -1.50 -30.88
CA ASP A 16 9.99 -0.13 -31.30
C ASP A 16 9.64 0.88 -30.19
N GLY A 17 9.14 0.41 -29.03
CA GLY A 17 8.73 1.28 -27.92
C GLY A 17 7.29 1.78 -28.00
N ASN A 18 6.51 1.29 -28.96
CA ASN A 18 5.13 1.73 -29.19
C ASN A 18 4.12 0.72 -28.60
N ASN A 19 2.85 1.12 -28.56
CA ASN A 19 1.73 0.27 -28.13
C ASN A 19 1.93 -0.36 -26.74
N PRO A 20 2.06 0.45 -25.68
CA PRO A 20 2.17 -0.07 -24.32
C PRO A 20 0.92 -0.84 -23.92
N ASP A 21 1.12 -2.02 -23.36
CA ASP A 21 0.09 -2.95 -22.89
C ASP A 21 0.49 -3.44 -21.50
N CYS A 22 0.13 -2.64 -20.49
CA CYS A 22 0.54 -2.91 -19.12
C CYS A 22 -0.17 -4.13 -18.51
N ASP A 23 -1.25 -4.63 -19.13
CA ASP A 23 -1.93 -5.86 -18.69
C ASP A 23 -1.07 -7.11 -18.92
N LYS A 24 0.00 -6.98 -19.73
CA LYS A 24 1.02 -8.03 -19.92
C LYS A 24 2.15 -7.98 -18.88
N ALA A 25 2.12 -7.04 -17.93
CA ALA A 25 3.14 -6.99 -16.89
C ALA A 25 3.16 -8.32 -16.09
N PRO A 26 4.34 -8.81 -15.70
CA PRO A 26 4.44 -10.01 -14.89
C PRO A 26 4.06 -9.71 -13.44
N HIS A 27 3.40 -10.64 -12.77
CA HIS A 27 3.14 -10.52 -11.33
C HIS A 27 4.41 -10.69 -10.48
N VAL A 28 5.44 -11.37 -10.99
CA VAL A 28 6.68 -11.70 -10.26
C VAL A 28 7.87 -11.48 -11.17
N ILE A 29 8.92 -10.81 -10.67
CA ILE A 29 10.19 -10.63 -11.38
C ILE A 29 11.31 -11.28 -10.56
N SER A 30 11.94 -12.30 -11.13
CA SER A 30 13.10 -12.98 -10.55
C SER A 30 14.39 -12.30 -11.00
N ASN A 31 15.20 -11.81 -10.05
CA ASN A 31 16.41 -11.04 -10.32
C ASN A 31 17.65 -11.72 -9.72
N ASN A 32 18.56 -12.11 -10.62
CA ASN A 32 19.80 -12.80 -10.28
C ASN A 32 21.03 -11.93 -10.58
N TRP A 33 20.97 -10.67 -10.14
CA TRP A 33 22.03 -9.68 -10.32
C TRP A 33 22.06 -8.76 -9.11
N GLY A 34 23.22 -8.19 -8.84
CA GLY A 34 23.44 -7.29 -7.72
C GLY A 34 24.88 -6.79 -7.68
N GLY A 35 25.17 -5.91 -6.75
CA GLY A 35 26.52 -5.39 -6.52
C GLY A 35 26.60 -4.46 -5.33
N SER A 36 27.63 -3.62 -5.31
CA SER A 36 27.84 -2.63 -4.25
C SER A 36 26.65 -1.67 -4.14
N ALA A 37 26.25 -1.38 -2.89
CA ALA A 37 25.08 -0.57 -2.54
C ALA A 37 25.05 0.78 -3.27
N THR A 38 24.28 0.83 -4.36
CA THR A 38 23.92 2.08 -5.04
C THR A 38 22.41 2.10 -5.11
N PHE A 39 21.76 3.07 -4.45
CA PHE A 39 20.29 3.22 -4.43
C PHE A 39 19.68 3.60 -5.80
N ALA A 40 20.42 3.39 -6.89
CA ALA A 40 20.12 3.84 -8.25
C ALA A 40 18.86 3.22 -8.84
N ILE A 41 18.37 2.11 -8.28
CA ILE A 41 17.14 1.44 -8.76
C ILE A 41 15.99 1.45 -7.75
N GLN A 42 16.12 2.13 -6.61
CA GLN A 42 15.07 2.14 -5.59
C GLN A 42 13.74 2.65 -6.17
N SER A 43 13.78 3.67 -7.03
CA SER A 43 12.60 4.19 -7.73
C SER A 43 11.95 3.18 -8.68
N LEU A 44 12.74 2.26 -9.27
CA LEU A 44 12.22 1.19 -10.12
C LEU A 44 11.56 0.10 -9.27
N ILE A 45 12.16 -0.27 -8.13
CA ILE A 45 11.55 -1.20 -7.16
C ILE A 45 10.23 -0.63 -6.65
N ALA A 46 10.21 0.63 -6.24
CA ALA A 46 9.01 1.32 -5.80
C ALA A 46 7.93 1.36 -6.90
N ALA A 47 8.32 1.56 -8.16
CA ALA A 47 7.39 1.53 -9.30
C ALA A 47 6.79 0.12 -9.51
N TRP A 48 7.61 -0.93 -9.47
CA TRP A 48 7.13 -2.32 -9.54
C TRP A 48 6.18 -2.64 -8.38
N ARG A 49 6.58 -2.30 -7.16
CA ARG A 49 5.75 -2.43 -5.94
C ARG A 49 4.40 -1.71 -6.09
N SER A 50 4.38 -0.52 -6.69
CA SER A 50 3.16 0.28 -6.91
C SER A 50 2.23 -0.29 -7.99
N ALA A 51 2.75 -1.16 -8.85
CA ALA A 51 2.00 -1.90 -9.86
C ALA A 51 1.68 -3.34 -9.42
N ASP A 52 1.79 -3.63 -8.12
CA ASP A 52 1.60 -4.97 -7.53
C ASP A 52 2.51 -6.07 -8.11
N ILE A 53 3.64 -5.67 -8.71
CA ILE A 53 4.69 -6.58 -9.18
C ILE A 53 5.60 -6.94 -8.01
N ILE A 54 5.92 -8.23 -7.87
CA ILE A 54 6.70 -8.77 -6.75
C ILE A 54 8.17 -8.97 -7.16
N PRO A 55 9.09 -8.10 -6.72
CA PRO A 55 10.52 -8.28 -6.95
C PRO A 55 11.12 -9.33 -6.01
N VAL A 56 11.68 -10.38 -6.60
CA VAL A 56 12.45 -11.41 -5.90
C VAL A 56 13.91 -11.30 -6.30
N PHE A 57 14.82 -11.25 -5.35
CA PHE A 57 16.25 -11.11 -5.57
C PHE A 57 17.03 -12.25 -4.93
N ALA A 58 18.03 -12.76 -5.65
CA ALA A 58 19.07 -13.59 -5.06
C ALA A 58 19.84 -12.77 -4.01
N ASN A 59 20.05 -13.29 -2.80
CA ASN A 59 20.69 -12.54 -1.71
C ASN A 59 22.17 -12.21 -1.95
N GLY A 60 22.80 -12.90 -2.91
CA GLY A 60 24.21 -12.77 -3.26
C GLY A 60 25.03 -13.99 -2.85
N ASP A 61 26.19 -14.14 -3.47
CA ASP A 61 27.08 -15.30 -3.28
C ASP A 61 28.39 -14.94 -2.54
N ASN A 62 28.31 -13.97 -1.61
CA ASN A 62 29.44 -13.43 -0.84
C ASN A 62 29.53 -13.98 0.60
N GLY A 63 28.83 -15.07 0.94
CA GLY A 63 28.73 -15.63 2.30
C GLY A 63 30.06 -15.97 2.97
N SER A 64 31.12 -16.25 2.20
CA SER A 64 32.48 -16.48 2.71
C SER A 64 33.12 -15.24 3.36
N LYS A 65 32.64 -14.04 3.03
CA LYS A 65 33.09 -12.77 3.62
C LYS A 65 32.49 -12.51 5.00
N GLY A 66 31.47 -13.26 5.40
CA GLY A 66 30.81 -13.14 6.70
C GLY A 66 29.54 -12.28 6.67
N CYS A 67 29.11 -11.85 7.86
CA CYS A 67 27.89 -11.07 8.07
C CYS A 67 27.95 -9.70 7.39
N GLY A 68 26.82 -9.20 6.91
CA GLY A 68 26.71 -7.86 6.30
C GLY A 68 27.20 -7.74 4.86
N TYR A 69 27.61 -8.84 4.22
CA TYR A 69 28.09 -8.87 2.83
C TYR A 69 27.01 -9.39 1.87
N MET A 70 25.89 -8.70 1.81
CA MET A 70 24.85 -8.93 0.80
C MET A 70 24.93 -7.96 -0.35
N ASP A 71 24.37 -8.36 -1.49
CA ASP A 71 24.34 -7.51 -2.67
C ASP A 71 23.10 -6.59 -2.65
N TYR A 72 23.26 -5.34 -3.08
CA TYR A 72 22.12 -4.51 -3.44
C TYR A 72 21.73 -4.87 -4.89
N PRO A 73 20.44 -5.11 -5.18
CA PRO A 73 19.25 -4.64 -4.46
C PRO A 73 18.63 -5.59 -3.45
N ALA A 74 19.16 -6.81 -3.30
CA ALA A 74 18.64 -7.79 -2.35
C ALA A 74 18.65 -7.29 -0.89
N ALA A 75 19.54 -6.33 -0.60
CA ALA A 75 19.58 -5.61 0.68
C ALA A 75 18.41 -4.64 0.94
N SER A 76 17.58 -4.34 -0.06
CA SER A 76 16.47 -3.39 0.08
C SER A 76 15.32 -3.98 0.90
N PRO A 77 14.67 -3.20 1.79
CA PRO A 77 13.47 -3.66 2.49
C PRO A 77 12.26 -3.84 1.56
N GLU A 78 12.30 -3.29 0.34
CA GLU A 78 11.18 -3.33 -0.61
C GLU A 78 11.17 -4.57 -1.52
N VAL A 79 12.09 -5.52 -1.32
CA VAL A 79 12.20 -6.75 -2.11
C VAL A 79 12.24 -8.01 -1.24
N ILE A 80 11.89 -9.15 -1.83
CA ILE A 80 12.09 -10.46 -1.22
C ILE A 80 13.47 -10.96 -1.61
N SER A 81 14.40 -11.02 -0.66
CA SER A 81 15.72 -11.60 -0.85
C SER A 81 15.80 -13.03 -0.35
N VAL A 82 16.52 -13.86 -1.12
CA VAL A 82 16.48 -15.31 -0.95
C VAL A 82 17.87 -15.89 -0.69
N GLY A 83 18.02 -16.53 0.48
CA GLY A 83 19.19 -17.31 0.86
C GLY A 83 19.18 -18.71 0.25
N SER A 84 20.37 -19.30 0.05
CA SER A 84 20.54 -20.61 -0.60
C SER A 84 20.92 -21.69 0.41
N ILE A 85 20.15 -22.78 0.43
CA ILE A 85 20.42 -23.98 1.23
C ILE A 85 20.63 -25.23 0.37
N ASP A 86 21.25 -26.26 0.95
CA ASP A 86 21.34 -27.60 0.37
C ASP A 86 20.15 -28.50 0.73
N SER A 87 20.10 -29.68 0.14
CA SER A 87 19.01 -30.66 0.34
C SER A 87 18.91 -31.22 1.76
N ARG A 88 19.91 -30.96 2.61
CA ARG A 88 19.90 -31.36 4.01
C ARG A 88 19.46 -30.22 4.91
N GLY A 89 19.27 -29.00 4.40
CA GLY A 89 18.93 -27.84 5.24
C GLY A 89 20.14 -27.07 5.76
N TYR A 90 21.35 -27.31 5.22
CA TYR A 90 22.51 -26.46 5.51
C TYR A 90 22.50 -25.24 4.61
N LEU A 91 22.80 -24.07 5.19
CA LEU A 91 23.16 -22.90 4.43
C LEU A 91 24.37 -23.19 3.52
N THR A 92 24.24 -22.88 2.24
CA THR A 92 25.39 -22.95 1.32
C THR A 92 26.44 -21.93 1.72
N GLY A 93 27.72 -22.32 1.76
CA GLY A 93 28.80 -21.44 2.24
C GLY A 93 28.96 -20.13 1.47
N SER A 94 28.48 -20.09 0.22
CA SER A 94 28.43 -18.88 -0.61
C SER A 94 27.22 -17.99 -0.32
N SER A 95 26.13 -18.48 0.28
CA SER A 95 24.94 -17.65 0.52
C SER A 95 25.29 -16.44 1.38
N SER A 96 25.11 -15.25 0.82
CA SER A 96 25.31 -13.99 1.53
C SER A 96 24.45 -13.92 2.79
N LEU A 97 24.95 -13.17 3.77
CA LEU A 97 24.41 -13.08 5.12
C LEU A 97 24.08 -11.63 5.46
N GLY A 98 23.03 -11.44 6.25
CA GLY A 98 22.70 -10.15 6.82
C GLY A 98 23.50 -9.77 8.06
N PRO A 99 23.08 -8.69 8.73
CA PRO A 99 21.98 -7.78 8.36
C PRO A 99 22.26 -6.99 7.09
N SER A 100 21.26 -6.28 6.56
CA SER A 100 21.45 -5.36 5.44
C SER A 100 22.34 -4.18 5.83
N THR A 101 22.82 -3.41 4.84
CA THR A 101 23.62 -2.20 5.08
C THR A 101 22.88 -1.13 5.89
N VAL A 102 21.55 -1.23 5.99
CA VAL A 102 20.70 -0.34 6.81
C VAL A 102 20.19 -1.00 8.09
N GLY A 103 20.66 -2.22 8.39
CA GLY A 103 20.36 -2.95 9.63
C GLY A 103 19.15 -3.88 9.55
N ASP A 104 18.48 -3.99 8.39
CA ASP A 104 17.31 -4.86 8.24
C ASP A 104 17.70 -6.34 8.30
N LEU A 105 16.77 -7.14 8.83
CA LEU A 105 16.84 -8.60 8.77
C LEU A 105 16.85 -9.04 7.29
N LYS A 106 17.94 -9.70 6.87
CA LYS A 106 18.07 -10.32 5.54
C LYS A 106 18.99 -11.56 5.62
N PRO A 107 18.84 -12.58 4.75
CA PRO A 107 17.79 -12.71 3.73
C PRO A 107 16.40 -12.75 4.35
N ASP A 108 15.34 -12.50 3.57
CA ASP A 108 13.98 -12.63 4.10
C ASP A 108 13.63 -14.11 4.30
N ILE A 109 14.01 -14.96 3.35
CA ILE A 109 13.67 -16.39 3.37
C ILE A 109 14.77 -17.22 2.74
N SER A 110 14.85 -18.49 3.10
CA SER A 110 15.77 -19.45 2.50
C SER A 110 15.04 -20.47 1.64
N ALA A 111 15.67 -20.89 0.54
CA ALA A 111 15.14 -21.90 -0.36
C ALA A 111 16.24 -22.80 -0.95
N PRO A 112 15.88 -23.97 -1.52
CA PRO A 112 16.84 -24.85 -2.18
C PRO A 112 17.62 -24.12 -3.27
N GLY A 113 18.94 -24.05 -3.10
CA GLY A 113 19.84 -23.38 -4.04
C GLY A 113 21.09 -24.19 -4.36
N SER A 114 21.30 -25.37 -3.76
CA SER A 114 22.43 -26.24 -4.06
C SER A 114 22.03 -27.45 -4.90
N LEU A 115 22.82 -27.77 -5.93
CA LEU A 115 22.64 -28.95 -6.79
C LEU A 115 21.23 -29.05 -7.38
N ILE A 116 20.74 -27.92 -7.90
CA ILE A 116 19.43 -27.83 -8.54
C ILE A 116 19.55 -28.24 -10.00
N ARG A 117 18.81 -29.28 -10.38
CA ARG A 117 18.73 -29.74 -11.77
C ARG A 117 18.08 -28.66 -12.63
N SER A 118 18.84 -28.13 -13.58
CA SER A 118 18.47 -26.96 -14.38
C SER A 118 18.65 -27.23 -15.88
N ALA A 119 17.81 -26.61 -16.70
CA ALA A 119 18.02 -26.55 -18.15
C ALA A 119 19.28 -25.74 -18.49
N VAL A 120 20.00 -26.16 -19.51
CA VAL A 120 21.20 -25.48 -20.01
C VAL A 120 21.15 -25.35 -21.53
N HIS A 121 21.89 -24.39 -22.08
CA HIS A 121 21.81 -24.01 -23.49
C HIS A 121 22.58 -24.95 -24.45
N SER A 122 23.11 -26.07 -23.98
CA SER A 122 23.96 -26.94 -24.81
C SER A 122 23.17 -27.67 -25.89
N ASP A 123 21.96 -28.12 -25.58
CA ASP A 123 20.97 -28.68 -26.50
C ASP A 123 19.57 -28.70 -25.83
N ASP A 124 18.54 -29.15 -26.56
CA ASP A 124 17.13 -29.11 -26.14
C ASP A 124 16.80 -30.02 -24.94
N ASP A 125 17.59 -31.08 -24.70
CA ASP A 125 17.35 -32.08 -23.65
C ASP A 125 18.37 -31.99 -22.50
N SER A 126 19.38 -31.16 -22.65
CA SER A 126 20.51 -31.07 -21.73
C SER A 126 20.13 -30.46 -20.38
N LEU A 127 20.53 -31.16 -19.33
CA LEU A 127 20.30 -30.77 -17.95
C LEU A 127 21.62 -30.79 -17.17
N TRP A 128 21.82 -29.82 -16.29
CA TRP A 128 22.99 -29.71 -15.42
C TRP A 128 22.61 -29.29 -14.01
N PHE A 129 23.42 -29.66 -13.03
CA PHE A 129 23.25 -29.20 -11.65
C PHE A 129 23.89 -27.82 -11.46
N ARG A 130 23.07 -26.84 -11.10
CA ARG A 130 23.50 -25.47 -10.77
C ARG A 130 23.34 -25.22 -9.27
N SER A 131 24.19 -24.35 -8.73
CA SER A 131 24.12 -23.92 -7.34
C SER A 131 24.27 -22.41 -7.24
N GLY A 132 23.60 -21.80 -6.26
CA GLY A 132 23.69 -20.38 -5.93
C GLY A 132 22.37 -19.82 -5.42
N THR A 133 22.42 -18.62 -4.85
CA THR A 133 21.22 -17.86 -4.47
C THR A 133 20.30 -17.56 -5.65
N SER A 134 20.85 -17.54 -6.86
CA SER A 134 20.09 -17.48 -8.13
C SER A 134 19.06 -18.61 -8.28
N MET A 135 19.43 -19.84 -7.90
CA MET A 135 18.54 -21.00 -7.99
C MET A 135 17.49 -20.96 -6.87
N ALA A 136 17.87 -20.49 -5.69
CA ALA A 136 16.94 -20.30 -4.58
C ALA A 136 15.88 -19.22 -4.89
N ALA A 137 16.29 -18.08 -5.48
CA ALA A 137 15.38 -17.03 -5.91
C ALA A 137 14.38 -17.51 -6.97
N ALA A 138 14.82 -18.38 -7.90
CA ALA A 138 13.93 -19.01 -8.87
C ALA A 138 12.87 -19.91 -8.19
N HIS A 139 13.26 -20.70 -7.18
CA HIS A 139 12.31 -21.51 -6.39
C HIS A 139 11.26 -20.64 -5.70
N VAL A 140 11.67 -19.55 -5.03
CA VAL A 140 10.74 -18.62 -4.38
C VAL A 140 9.83 -17.96 -5.40
N SER A 141 10.34 -17.58 -6.57
CA SER A 141 9.53 -16.97 -7.64
C SER A 141 8.43 -17.92 -8.13
N GLY A 142 8.76 -19.21 -8.33
CA GLY A 142 7.77 -20.24 -8.68
C GLY A 142 6.76 -20.49 -7.55
N ALA A 143 7.20 -20.47 -6.29
CA ALA A 143 6.31 -20.58 -5.14
C ALA A 143 5.35 -19.40 -5.04
N ILE A 144 5.81 -18.16 -5.29
CA ILE A 144 4.93 -16.99 -5.32
C ILE A 144 3.87 -17.15 -6.41
N ALA A 145 4.24 -17.64 -7.60
CA ALA A 145 3.27 -17.91 -8.66
C ALA A 145 2.19 -18.92 -8.22
N LEU A 146 2.57 -19.98 -7.48
CA LEU A 146 1.61 -20.91 -6.88
C LEU A 146 0.71 -20.22 -5.86
N TYR A 147 1.27 -19.38 -4.98
CA TYR A 147 0.50 -18.64 -3.99
C TYR A 147 -0.53 -17.70 -4.64
N LEU A 148 -0.11 -16.93 -5.64
CA LEU A 148 -0.97 -16.01 -6.40
C LEU A 148 -2.05 -16.75 -7.18
N SER A 149 -1.76 -17.97 -7.66
CA SER A 149 -2.79 -18.79 -8.34
C SER A 149 -3.93 -19.18 -7.39
N ALA A 150 -3.64 -19.37 -6.10
CA ALA A 150 -4.63 -19.64 -5.06
C ALA A 150 -5.25 -18.36 -4.49
N ASN A 151 -4.53 -17.23 -4.54
CA ASN A 151 -4.91 -15.96 -3.93
C ASN A 151 -4.75 -14.81 -4.96
N LYS A 152 -5.69 -14.71 -5.91
CA LYS A 152 -5.56 -13.84 -7.09
C LYS A 152 -5.43 -12.34 -6.79
N ASP A 153 -5.99 -11.88 -5.68
CA ASP A 153 -5.95 -10.47 -5.27
C ASP A 153 -4.82 -10.17 -4.26
N ALA A 154 -3.90 -11.12 -4.05
CA ALA A 154 -2.81 -10.95 -3.10
C ALA A 154 -1.77 -9.96 -3.62
N THR A 155 -1.59 -8.86 -2.88
CA THR A 155 -0.51 -7.90 -3.09
C THR A 155 0.84 -8.45 -2.61
N TYR A 156 1.93 -7.73 -2.88
CA TYR A 156 3.26 -8.04 -2.33
C TYR A 156 3.23 -8.35 -0.83
N ASP A 157 2.55 -7.52 -0.03
CA ASP A 157 2.61 -7.64 1.42
C ASP A 157 1.88 -8.89 1.94
N HIS A 158 0.84 -9.33 1.21
CA HIS A 158 0.19 -10.62 1.46
C HIS A 158 1.16 -11.76 1.18
N VAL A 159 1.83 -11.74 0.02
CA VAL A 159 2.80 -12.76 -0.37
C VAL A 159 3.96 -12.81 0.61
N TYR A 160 4.61 -11.68 0.87
CA TYR A 160 5.73 -11.57 1.81
C TYR A 160 5.35 -12.15 3.18
N THR A 161 4.21 -11.72 3.72
CA THR A 161 3.78 -12.18 5.04
C THR A 161 3.39 -13.64 5.06
N ALA A 162 2.69 -14.13 4.02
CA ALA A 162 2.29 -15.52 3.94
C ALA A 162 3.52 -16.43 3.87
N LEU A 163 4.53 -16.07 3.08
CA LEU A 163 5.78 -16.82 3.03
C LEU A 163 6.54 -16.76 4.37
N ALA A 164 6.69 -15.58 4.97
CA ALA A 164 7.40 -15.39 6.23
C ALA A 164 6.77 -16.13 7.42
N LYS A 165 5.44 -16.15 7.52
CA LYS A 165 4.72 -16.82 8.63
C LYS A 165 4.61 -18.34 8.48
N ASN A 166 4.82 -18.86 7.27
CA ASN A 166 4.58 -20.27 6.94
C ASN A 166 5.85 -20.98 6.45
N VAL A 167 6.97 -20.71 7.10
CA VAL A 167 8.24 -21.41 6.90
C VAL A 167 8.36 -22.67 7.74
N ASP A 168 9.34 -23.51 7.39
CA ASP A 168 9.86 -24.59 8.23
C ASP A 168 11.20 -24.16 8.84
N THR A 169 11.40 -24.43 10.13
CA THR A 169 12.62 -24.04 10.88
C THR A 169 13.29 -25.24 11.57
N ASP A 170 12.51 -26.28 11.84
CA ASP A 170 12.92 -27.53 12.47
C ASP A 170 13.74 -28.44 11.54
N THR A 171 13.66 -28.20 10.24
CA THR A 171 14.43 -28.92 9.21
C THR A 171 15.77 -28.25 8.85
N LEU A 172 16.04 -27.06 9.39
CA LEU A 172 17.27 -26.31 9.14
C LEU A 172 18.38 -26.71 10.10
N PHE A 173 19.58 -26.91 9.57
CA PHE A 173 20.76 -27.15 10.40
C PHE A 173 21.33 -25.83 10.92
N PRO A 174 21.59 -25.69 12.24
CA PRO A 174 22.21 -24.48 12.77
C PRO A 174 23.56 -24.20 12.08
N SER A 175 23.70 -23.00 11.54
CA SER A 175 24.99 -22.54 10.99
C SER A 175 25.97 -22.28 12.13
N ASP A 176 27.26 -22.44 11.91
CA ASP A 176 28.31 -21.98 12.82
C ASP A 176 28.43 -20.45 12.90
N LYS A 177 27.72 -19.73 12.03
CA LYS A 177 27.72 -18.26 11.97
C LYS A 177 26.53 -17.67 12.74
N THR A 178 26.81 -16.58 13.43
CA THR A 178 25.83 -15.74 14.14
C THR A 178 25.98 -14.31 13.65
N CYS A 179 24.89 -13.69 13.19
CA CYS A 179 24.91 -12.36 12.57
C CYS A 179 23.88 -11.43 13.21
N GLY A 180 24.32 -10.24 13.63
CA GLY A 180 23.45 -9.22 14.25
C GLY A 180 22.95 -9.59 15.64
N ASP A 181 23.77 -10.31 16.42
CA ASP A 181 23.48 -10.73 17.81
C ASP A 181 22.22 -11.58 18.02
N ILE A 182 21.64 -12.12 16.94
CA ILE A 182 20.54 -13.08 16.98
C ILE A 182 21.11 -14.49 16.94
N PRO A 183 20.85 -15.36 17.94
CA PRO A 183 21.26 -16.75 17.92
C PRO A 183 20.86 -17.46 16.61
N ASN A 184 21.77 -18.25 16.05
CA ASN A 184 21.55 -19.03 14.82
C ASN A 184 20.42 -20.08 14.93
N THR A 185 19.92 -20.35 16.13
CA THR A 185 18.78 -21.22 16.43
C THR A 185 17.46 -20.47 16.63
N GLN A 186 17.50 -19.14 16.71
CA GLN A 186 16.33 -18.29 16.82
C GLN A 186 15.91 -17.82 15.42
N TYR A 187 14.60 -17.75 15.17
CA TYR A 187 14.05 -17.26 13.91
C TYR A 187 13.06 -16.11 14.16
N PRO A 188 13.01 -15.11 13.27
CA PRO A 188 13.91 -14.94 12.13
C PRO A 188 15.35 -14.57 12.54
N ASN A 189 16.33 -14.84 11.68
CA ASN A 189 17.73 -14.42 11.85
C ASN A 189 18.41 -14.00 10.54
N ASN A 190 19.59 -13.37 10.65
CA ASN A 190 20.35 -12.87 9.50
C ASN A 190 21.12 -13.95 8.69
N VAL A 191 20.85 -15.23 8.96
CA VAL A 191 21.46 -16.37 8.27
C VAL A 191 20.45 -17.02 7.33
N TYR A 192 19.27 -17.36 7.85
CA TYR A 192 18.22 -18.08 7.14
C TYR A 192 16.97 -17.22 6.85
N GLY A 193 16.90 -16.00 7.39
CA GLY A 193 15.69 -15.18 7.38
C GLY A 193 14.62 -15.74 8.31
N TYR A 194 13.36 -15.73 7.86
CA TYR A 194 12.26 -16.36 8.58
C TYR A 194 12.39 -17.89 8.64
N GLY A 195 13.03 -18.52 7.66
CA GLY A 195 13.23 -19.98 7.62
C GLY A 195 13.22 -20.54 6.20
N LEU A 196 13.00 -21.85 6.09
CA LEU A 196 12.87 -22.53 4.81
C LEU A 196 11.46 -22.33 4.23
N LEU A 197 11.40 -21.90 2.97
CA LEU A 197 10.17 -21.81 2.18
C LEU A 197 9.34 -23.10 2.24
N ASN A 198 8.11 -22.99 2.73
CA ASN A 198 7.09 -24.04 2.63
C ASN A 198 5.84 -23.49 1.94
N ILE A 199 5.80 -23.61 0.61
CA ILE A 199 4.72 -23.06 -0.20
C ILE A 199 3.37 -23.75 0.05
N PHE A 200 3.37 -25.05 0.40
CA PHE A 200 2.13 -25.75 0.70
C PHE A 200 1.47 -25.15 1.95
N LYS A 201 2.24 -24.95 3.01
CA LYS A 201 1.77 -24.32 4.25
C LYS A 201 1.31 -22.88 4.00
N ALA A 202 2.05 -22.11 3.20
CA ALA A 202 1.67 -20.74 2.86
C ALA A 202 0.38 -20.66 2.04
N ALA A 203 0.23 -21.47 0.99
CA ALA A 203 -0.92 -21.43 0.08
C ALA A 203 -2.20 -22.04 0.66
N THR A 204 -2.08 -22.90 1.69
CA THR A 204 -3.24 -23.51 2.37
C THR A 204 -3.66 -22.77 3.64
N ALA A 205 -2.83 -21.86 4.14
CA ALA A 205 -3.19 -20.99 5.26
C ALA A 205 -4.18 -19.90 4.84
N PRO A 206 -5.02 -19.40 5.78
CA PRO A 206 -5.81 -18.19 5.54
C PRO A 206 -4.92 -17.00 5.13
N PRO A 207 -5.37 -16.15 4.20
CA PRO A 207 -4.63 -14.94 3.83
C PRO A 207 -4.29 -14.09 5.06
N PRO A 208 -3.06 -13.55 5.15
CA PRO A 208 -2.67 -12.72 6.29
C PRO A 208 -3.46 -11.42 6.31
N LYS A 209 -3.96 -11.04 7.49
CA LYS A 209 -4.69 -9.77 7.69
C LYS A 209 -3.78 -8.60 8.06
N CYS A 210 -2.55 -8.87 8.45
CA CYS A 210 -1.57 -7.84 8.80
C CYS A 210 -0.20 -8.24 8.29
N THR A 211 0.69 -7.26 8.13
CA THR A 211 2.11 -7.49 7.83
C THR A 211 2.80 -8.27 8.96
N THR A 212 4.03 -8.73 8.71
CA THR A 212 4.93 -9.20 9.77
C THR A 212 5.16 -8.10 10.82
N TRP A 213 5.46 -8.52 12.05
CA TRP A 213 5.71 -7.60 13.16
C TRP A 213 7.01 -6.85 12.95
N VAL A 214 6.98 -5.57 13.32
CA VAL A 214 8.17 -4.79 13.61
C VAL A 214 8.30 -4.70 15.12
N ASP A 215 9.34 -5.32 15.66
CA ASP A 215 9.68 -5.31 17.08
C ASP A 215 10.33 -4.00 17.49
N ASP A 216 10.10 -3.55 18.72
CA ASP A 216 10.70 -2.36 19.33
C ASP A 216 10.40 -1.03 18.62
N PHE A 217 9.38 -1.01 17.76
CA PHE A 217 8.93 0.21 17.11
C PHE A 217 7.42 0.36 17.20
N GLU A 218 6.97 1.54 17.64
CA GLU A 218 5.59 1.96 17.52
C GLU A 218 5.30 2.59 16.16
N VAL A 219 4.14 2.30 15.57
CA VAL A 219 3.67 3.03 14.40
C VAL A 219 3.10 4.39 14.83
N SER A 220 3.57 5.45 14.20
CA SER A 220 3.06 6.81 14.40
C SER A 220 1.74 6.97 13.66
N GLY A 221 0.70 7.43 14.35
CA GLY A 221 -0.63 7.62 13.78
C GLY A 221 -1.61 8.16 14.81
N LYS A 222 -2.85 8.40 14.39
CA LYS A 222 -3.92 8.79 15.30
C LYS A 222 -4.46 7.56 16.00
N ASP A 223 -4.44 7.55 17.32
CA ASP A 223 -5.05 6.49 18.10
C ASP A 223 -6.57 6.53 17.96
N ILE A 224 -7.14 5.39 17.57
CA ILE A 224 -8.58 5.17 17.44
C ILE A 224 -9.12 4.68 18.78
N LYS A 225 -8.48 3.65 19.34
CA LYS A 225 -8.90 2.97 20.55
C LYS A 225 -7.71 2.22 21.16
N ALA A 226 -7.63 2.23 22.49
CA ALA A 226 -6.79 1.28 23.23
C ALA A 226 -7.65 0.09 23.65
N VAL A 227 -7.23 -1.12 23.32
CA VAL A 227 -7.95 -2.35 23.65
C VAL A 227 -7.04 -3.26 24.46
N PRO A 228 -7.43 -3.66 25.69
CA PRO A 228 -6.70 -4.69 26.41
C PRO A 228 -6.83 -6.01 25.63
N LYS A 229 -5.71 -6.58 25.23
CA LYS A 229 -5.61 -7.89 24.54
C LYS A 229 -4.40 -8.61 25.05
N LEU A 230 -4.43 -9.94 25.00
CA LEU A 230 -3.40 -10.79 25.56
C LEU A 230 -2.20 -10.90 24.62
N THR A 231 -2.39 -10.81 23.29
CA THR A 231 -1.31 -11.00 22.32
C THR A 231 -1.35 -10.03 21.13
N ALA A 232 -0.22 -9.90 20.43
CA ALA A 232 -0.12 -9.09 19.22
C ALA A 232 -0.95 -9.64 18.05
N ASP A 233 -1.15 -10.95 17.93
CA ASP A 233 -2.03 -11.53 16.89
C ASP A 233 -3.49 -11.10 17.08
N GLU A 234 -3.96 -11.02 18.33
CA GLU A 234 -5.31 -10.53 18.65
C GLU A 234 -5.49 -9.04 18.30
N CYS A 235 -4.41 -8.25 18.34
CA CYS A 235 -4.45 -6.85 17.90
C CYS A 235 -4.71 -6.73 16.39
N CYS A 236 -4.18 -7.66 15.59
CA CYS A 236 -4.39 -7.65 14.15
C CYS A 236 -5.86 -7.87 13.82
N ASP A 237 -6.49 -8.88 14.43
CA ASP A 237 -7.91 -9.16 14.22
C ASP A 237 -8.80 -8.01 14.73
N GLU A 238 -8.49 -7.45 15.89
CA GLU A 238 -9.23 -6.31 16.43
C GLU A 238 -9.12 -5.09 15.50
N CYS A 239 -7.92 -4.76 15.03
CA CYS A 239 -7.72 -3.64 14.11
C CYS A 239 -8.42 -3.89 12.78
N HIS A 240 -8.26 -5.06 12.17
CA HIS A 240 -8.93 -5.41 10.92
C HIS A 240 -10.45 -5.24 11.01
N ASN A 241 -11.06 -5.58 12.15
CA ASN A 241 -12.49 -5.46 12.37
C ASN A 241 -12.93 -4.07 12.87
N THR A 242 -11.99 -3.14 13.11
CA THR A 242 -12.27 -1.79 13.61
C THR A 242 -12.27 -0.78 12.45
N PRO A 243 -13.39 -0.08 12.20
CA PRO A 243 -13.45 0.93 11.15
C PRO A 243 -12.35 1.99 11.26
N ASN A 244 -11.70 2.31 10.13
CA ASN A 244 -10.56 3.23 10.00
C ASN A 244 -9.25 2.75 10.62
N CYS A 245 -9.19 1.56 11.20
CA CYS A 245 -7.95 1.03 11.74
C CYS A 245 -7.14 0.38 10.62
N ASN A 246 -5.96 0.93 10.37
CA ASN A 246 -5.04 0.42 9.35
C ASN A 246 -3.65 0.07 9.91
N ALA A 247 -3.44 0.28 11.21
CA ALA A 247 -2.23 -0.12 11.92
C ALA A 247 -2.52 -0.33 13.39
N PHE A 248 -1.62 -1.03 14.09
CA PHE A 248 -1.64 -1.05 15.54
C PHE A 248 -0.24 -1.10 16.12
N THR A 249 -0.13 -0.72 17.39
CA THR A 249 1.04 -0.96 18.25
C THR A 249 0.58 -1.77 19.45
N PHE A 250 1.17 -2.94 19.71
CA PHE A 250 1.01 -3.71 20.94
C PHE A 250 2.11 -3.33 21.94
N THR A 251 1.75 -3.20 23.21
CA THR A 251 2.66 -2.91 24.33
C THR A 251 2.33 -3.81 25.51
N GLN A 252 3.31 -4.05 26.39
CA GLN A 252 3.09 -4.81 27.64
C GLN A 252 2.33 -4.03 28.72
N ASP A 253 1.95 -2.78 28.44
CA ASP A 253 1.10 -1.97 29.31
C ASP A 253 -0.17 -2.74 29.72
N ASN A 254 -0.49 -2.73 31.03
CA ASN A 254 -1.63 -3.43 31.63
C ASN A 254 -1.70 -4.95 31.36
N GLY A 255 -0.56 -5.62 31.14
CA GLY A 255 -0.51 -7.04 30.81
C GLY A 255 -0.81 -7.35 29.33
N GLY A 256 -0.83 -6.31 28.49
CA GLY A 256 -1.09 -6.40 27.05
C GLY A 256 -2.13 -5.38 26.60
N THR A 257 -1.70 -4.39 25.83
CA THR A 257 -2.59 -3.36 25.24
C THR A 257 -2.32 -3.19 23.75
N CYS A 258 -3.37 -3.28 22.95
CA CYS A 258 -3.37 -2.91 21.54
C CYS A 258 -3.81 -1.45 21.37
N TRP A 259 -2.91 -0.63 20.87
CA TRP A 259 -3.19 0.73 20.44
C TRP A 259 -3.56 0.69 18.96
N LEU A 260 -4.86 0.72 18.66
CA LEU A 260 -5.41 0.73 17.31
C LEU A 260 -5.24 2.11 16.68
N LYS A 261 -4.74 2.19 15.45
CA LYS A 261 -4.34 3.45 14.83
C LYS A 261 -4.88 3.63 13.42
N ALA A 262 -5.16 4.89 13.10
CA ALA A 262 -5.35 5.40 11.75
C ALA A 262 -4.07 6.14 11.34
N VAL A 263 -3.37 5.60 10.36
CA VAL A 263 -2.16 6.18 9.74
C VAL A 263 -2.56 6.81 8.41
N PHE A 264 -2.22 8.08 8.25
CA PHE A 264 -2.44 8.81 6.99
C PHE A 264 -1.09 9.08 6.33
N GLY A 265 -0.88 8.54 5.13
CA GLY A 265 0.37 8.65 4.40
C GLY A 265 1.39 7.56 4.78
N GLU A 266 2.65 7.95 4.96
CA GLU A 266 3.74 7.01 5.25
C GLU A 266 3.67 6.42 6.66
N PHE A 267 3.98 5.13 6.75
CA PHE A 267 4.10 4.42 8.01
C PHE A 267 5.43 4.80 8.68
N ARG A 268 5.37 5.78 9.58
CA ARG A 268 6.54 6.21 10.35
C ARG A 268 6.64 5.40 11.63
N HIS A 269 7.82 4.82 11.84
CA HIS A 269 8.13 4.07 13.04
C HIS A 269 8.93 4.93 14.02
N LYS A 270 8.60 4.82 15.31
CA LYS A 270 9.35 5.44 16.39
C LYS A 270 9.82 4.35 17.33
N TYR A 271 11.10 4.37 17.69
CA TYR A 271 11.66 3.38 18.60
C TYR A 271 10.92 3.41 19.94
N LYS A 272 10.43 2.25 20.35
CA LYS A 272 9.74 1.97 21.60
C LYS A 272 9.97 0.52 21.98
N GLU A 273 10.97 0.30 22.82
CA GLU A 273 11.38 -1.01 23.33
C GLU A 273 10.19 -1.82 23.87
N GLY A 274 10.16 -3.11 23.55
CA GLY A 274 9.14 -4.07 23.96
C GLY A 274 7.80 -3.93 23.24
N SER A 275 7.67 -3.00 22.29
CA SER A 275 6.46 -2.87 21.46
C SER A 275 6.51 -3.76 20.22
N LYS A 276 5.33 -4.12 19.69
CA LYS A 276 5.20 -4.85 18.43
C LYS A 276 4.16 -4.15 17.57
N SER A 277 4.51 -3.79 16.33
CA SER A 277 3.57 -3.09 15.45
C SER A 277 3.41 -3.78 14.11
N ALA A 278 2.23 -3.60 13.49
CA ALA A 278 2.01 -3.97 12.09
C ALA A 278 0.97 -3.07 11.43
N ARG A 279 0.99 -3.12 10.10
CA ARG A 279 -0.06 -2.58 9.25
C ARG A 279 -1.11 -3.66 8.98
N VAL A 280 -2.37 -3.26 8.96
CA VAL A 280 -3.47 -4.12 8.50
C VAL A 280 -3.48 -4.12 6.98
N LEU A 281 -3.55 -5.30 6.40
CA LEU A 281 -3.75 -5.54 4.97
C LEU A 281 -5.25 -5.50 4.69
N HIS A 282 -5.64 -4.71 3.67
CA HIS A 282 -7.05 -4.44 3.36
C HIS A 282 -7.90 -4.04 4.59
N PRO A 283 -7.53 -2.96 5.31
CA PRO A 283 -8.30 -2.52 6.46
C PRO A 283 -9.74 -2.21 6.06
N ILE A 284 -10.68 -2.51 6.97
CA ILE A 284 -12.05 -2.03 6.84
C ILE A 284 -12.03 -0.51 7.05
N ASN A 285 -11.70 0.21 5.98
CA ASN A 285 -12.01 1.61 5.89
C ASN A 285 -13.54 1.70 5.82
N PRO A 286 -14.20 2.54 6.65
CA PRO A 286 -15.63 2.73 6.53
C PRO A 286 -15.93 3.03 5.05
N PRO A 287 -16.88 2.30 4.47
CA PRO A 287 -16.96 2.17 3.04
C PRO A 287 -17.40 3.49 2.39
N THR A 288 -16.79 3.76 1.24
CA THR A 288 -17.44 4.27 0.03
C THR A 288 -18.96 4.08 0.12
N ILE A 289 -19.72 5.16 0.28
CA ILE A 289 -21.18 5.11 0.45
C ILE A 289 -21.79 4.68 -0.88
N CYS A 290 -22.83 3.85 -0.89
CA CYS A 290 -23.52 3.54 -2.14
C CYS A 290 -24.38 4.74 -2.55
N GLY A 291 -24.29 5.13 -3.81
CA GLY A 291 -25.12 6.16 -4.40
C GLY A 291 -26.58 5.73 -4.47
N THR A 292 -27.45 6.69 -4.79
CA THR A 292 -28.87 6.43 -5.01
C THR A 292 -29.06 5.43 -6.16
N LEU A 293 -30.04 4.53 -6.03
CA LEU A 293 -30.39 3.60 -7.10
C LEU A 293 -30.97 4.35 -8.30
N GLU A 294 -30.35 4.14 -9.46
CA GLU A 294 -30.86 4.55 -10.75
C GLU A 294 -31.83 3.49 -11.28
N GLU A 295 -33.11 3.85 -11.39
CA GLU A 295 -34.15 2.97 -11.93
C GLU A 295 -33.99 2.76 -13.44
N ASN A 296 -34.41 1.59 -13.91
CA ASN A 296 -34.41 1.17 -15.33
C ASN A 296 -33.06 1.37 -16.03
N THR A 297 -31.97 1.13 -15.31
CA THR A 297 -30.61 1.47 -15.77
C THR A 297 -29.71 0.24 -15.71
N ASP A 298 -28.99 0.02 -16.81
CA ASP A 298 -27.92 -0.97 -16.93
C ASP A 298 -26.65 -0.32 -17.51
N TYR A 299 -25.50 -0.90 -17.17
CA TYR A 299 -24.17 -0.53 -17.64
C TYR A 299 -23.50 -1.78 -18.22
N PRO A 300 -23.72 -2.14 -19.50
CA PRO A 300 -23.26 -3.43 -20.03
C PRO A 300 -21.74 -3.61 -19.95
N GLY A 301 -21.30 -4.82 -19.56
CA GLY A 301 -19.89 -5.20 -19.46
C GLY A 301 -19.21 -4.78 -18.16
N ASN A 302 -17.88 -4.98 -18.10
CA ASN A 302 -17.01 -4.70 -16.94
C ASN A 302 -17.43 -5.41 -15.65
N ASP A 303 -18.06 -6.59 -15.79
CA ASP A 303 -18.47 -7.44 -14.69
C ASP A 303 -17.25 -8.13 -14.07
N ILE A 304 -17.06 -7.94 -12.77
CA ILE A 304 -16.09 -8.67 -11.95
C ILE A 304 -16.65 -10.04 -11.61
N THR A 305 -17.86 -10.05 -11.07
CA THR A 305 -18.57 -11.23 -10.60
C THR A 305 -20.07 -10.92 -10.43
N SER A 306 -20.86 -11.93 -10.11
CA SER A 306 -22.28 -11.78 -9.79
C SER A 306 -22.67 -12.47 -8.50
N THR A 307 -23.56 -11.84 -7.73
CA THR A 307 -24.17 -12.41 -6.52
C THR A 307 -25.69 -12.46 -6.65
N SER A 308 -26.35 -13.23 -5.80
CA SER A 308 -27.82 -13.34 -5.78
C SER A 308 -28.37 -12.51 -4.62
N GLN A 309 -29.29 -11.59 -4.90
CA GLN A 309 -29.96 -10.76 -3.89
C GLN A 309 -31.42 -10.50 -4.22
N THR A 310 -32.26 -10.46 -3.20
CA THR A 310 -33.72 -10.25 -3.34
C THR A 310 -34.10 -8.81 -3.67
N SER A 311 -33.19 -7.85 -3.49
CA SER A 311 -33.40 -6.44 -3.84
C SER A 311 -32.11 -5.76 -4.29
N ALA A 312 -32.25 -4.67 -5.04
CA ALA A 312 -31.12 -3.88 -5.52
C ALA A 312 -30.35 -3.19 -4.38
N ASP A 313 -31.02 -2.79 -3.30
CA ASP A 313 -30.37 -2.17 -2.14
C ASP A 313 -29.37 -3.12 -1.45
N ALA A 314 -29.64 -4.42 -1.48
CA ALA A 314 -28.77 -5.44 -0.90
C ALA A 314 -27.46 -5.64 -1.69
N CYS A 315 -27.43 -5.32 -3.00
CA CYS A 315 -26.22 -5.41 -3.82
C CYS A 315 -25.09 -4.47 -3.36
N CYS A 316 -25.43 -3.42 -2.60
CA CYS A 316 -24.47 -2.46 -2.07
C CYS A 316 -23.45 -3.15 -1.13
N GLY A 317 -23.92 -4.06 -0.27
CA GLY A 317 -23.04 -4.81 0.63
C GLY A 317 -22.07 -5.71 -0.15
N ASP A 318 -22.59 -6.38 -1.17
CA ASP A 318 -21.82 -7.28 -2.03
C ASP A 318 -20.72 -6.53 -2.79
N CYS A 319 -21.04 -5.35 -3.35
CA CYS A 319 -20.06 -4.53 -4.04
C CYS A 319 -18.99 -4.00 -3.08
N LYS A 320 -19.36 -3.56 -1.86
CA LYS A 320 -18.38 -3.13 -0.84
C LYS A 320 -17.43 -4.24 -0.41
N ALA A 321 -17.91 -5.49 -0.38
CA ALA A 321 -17.12 -6.66 -0.01
C ALA A 321 -16.28 -7.22 -1.18
N THR A 322 -16.50 -6.74 -2.41
CA THR A 322 -15.84 -7.24 -3.62
C THR A 322 -14.70 -6.31 -4.01
N SER A 323 -13.46 -6.81 -3.96
CA SER A 323 -12.27 -6.05 -4.37
C SER A 323 -12.42 -5.52 -5.80
N GLY A 324 -12.07 -4.25 -5.99
CA GLY A 324 -12.17 -3.57 -7.29
C GLY A 324 -13.59 -3.20 -7.74
N CYS A 325 -14.65 -3.55 -6.99
CA CYS A 325 -16.01 -3.13 -7.33
C CYS A 325 -16.17 -1.62 -7.13
N LYS A 326 -16.72 -0.95 -8.14
CA LYS A 326 -17.01 0.49 -8.15
C LYS A 326 -18.48 0.80 -8.38
N LEU A 327 -19.25 -0.15 -8.89
CA LEU A 327 -20.69 -0.05 -9.10
C LEU A 327 -21.33 -1.44 -9.20
N PHE A 328 -22.65 -1.49 -9.10
CA PHE A 328 -23.42 -2.70 -9.36
C PHE A 328 -24.64 -2.40 -10.23
N VAL A 329 -25.13 -3.44 -10.92
CA VAL A 329 -26.45 -3.46 -11.57
C VAL A 329 -27.23 -4.65 -11.03
N TRP A 330 -28.40 -4.41 -10.46
CA TRP A 330 -29.35 -5.46 -10.08
C TRP A 330 -30.37 -5.69 -11.18
N SER A 331 -30.73 -6.95 -11.41
CA SER A 331 -31.78 -7.34 -12.37
C SER A 331 -32.60 -8.51 -11.81
N LYS A 332 -33.80 -8.72 -12.37
CA LYS A 332 -34.67 -9.86 -12.01
C LYS A 332 -34.16 -11.23 -12.49
N HIS A 333 -32.98 -11.29 -13.11
CA HIS A 333 -32.38 -12.54 -13.56
C HIS A 333 -32.24 -13.52 -12.39
N ASN A 334 -32.66 -14.77 -12.58
CA ASN A 334 -32.65 -15.85 -11.57
C ASN A 334 -33.26 -15.47 -10.21
N GLY A 335 -34.30 -14.63 -10.20
CA GLY A 335 -34.96 -14.21 -8.96
C GLY A 335 -34.28 -13.03 -8.25
N GLY A 336 -33.23 -12.46 -8.85
CA GLY A 336 -32.52 -11.29 -8.35
C GLY A 336 -31.01 -11.49 -8.39
N THR A 337 -30.35 -10.93 -9.40
CA THR A 337 -28.89 -11.02 -9.58
C THR A 337 -28.27 -9.63 -9.52
N CYS A 338 -27.23 -9.47 -8.70
CA CYS A 338 -26.35 -8.31 -8.67
C CYS A 338 -25.13 -8.56 -9.55
N TRP A 339 -24.95 -7.74 -10.57
CA TRP A 339 -23.80 -7.75 -11.45
C TRP A 339 -22.81 -6.69 -10.95
N LEU A 340 -21.74 -7.14 -10.30
CA LEU A 340 -20.74 -6.30 -9.64
C LEU A 340 -19.65 -5.90 -10.62
N LYS A 341 -19.32 -4.62 -10.72
CA LYS A 341 -18.54 -4.07 -11.83
C LYS A 341 -17.37 -3.20 -11.36
N HIS A 342 -16.26 -3.25 -12.08
CA HIS A 342 -15.06 -2.45 -11.78
C HIS A 342 -15.03 -1.11 -12.52
N THR A 343 -15.86 -0.91 -13.54
CA THR A 343 -15.89 0.31 -14.36
C THR A 343 -17.29 0.57 -14.89
N GLN A 344 -17.73 1.84 -14.83
CA GLN A 344 -19.03 2.24 -15.37
C GLN A 344 -18.98 2.23 -16.89
N GLY A 345 -19.76 1.35 -17.51
CA GLY A 345 -19.94 1.30 -18.96
C GLY A 345 -20.86 2.41 -19.49
N ALA A 346 -21.21 2.33 -20.77
CA ALA A 346 -22.23 3.21 -21.34
C ALA A 346 -23.59 2.93 -20.68
N LYS A 347 -24.32 4.00 -20.33
CA LYS A 347 -25.65 3.90 -19.74
C LYS A 347 -26.65 3.42 -20.78
N VAL A 348 -27.36 2.33 -20.48
CA VAL A 348 -28.45 1.79 -21.31
C VAL A 348 -29.73 1.69 -20.47
N THR A 349 -30.86 2.02 -21.07
CA THR A 349 -32.17 1.87 -20.41
C THR A 349 -32.63 0.41 -20.51
N VAL A 350 -32.74 -0.26 -19.38
CA VAL A 350 -33.27 -1.63 -19.27
C VAL A 350 -34.37 -1.65 -18.21
N VAL A 351 -35.61 -1.89 -18.64
CA VAL A 351 -36.77 -1.84 -17.75
C VAL A 351 -36.64 -2.88 -16.63
N GLY A 352 -36.70 -2.43 -15.38
CA GLY A 352 -36.59 -3.27 -14.19
C GLY A 352 -35.16 -3.57 -13.71
N ALA A 353 -34.12 -3.12 -14.43
CA ALA A 353 -32.76 -3.10 -13.91
C ALA A 353 -32.56 -1.88 -13.00
N LYS A 354 -31.75 -2.02 -11.95
CA LYS A 354 -31.43 -0.91 -11.03
C LYS A 354 -29.93 -0.84 -10.81
N ALA A 355 -29.32 0.31 -11.03
CA ALA A 355 -27.87 0.47 -10.90
C ALA A 355 -27.51 1.44 -9.77
N SER A 356 -26.35 1.26 -9.14
CA SER A 356 -25.80 2.28 -8.24
C SER A 356 -24.27 2.19 -8.22
N LEU A 357 -23.64 3.35 -8.06
CA LEU A 357 -22.20 3.50 -7.96
C LEU A 357 -21.77 3.59 -6.49
N LEU A 358 -20.59 3.04 -6.17
CA LEU A 358 -19.89 3.34 -4.93
C LEU A 358 -19.30 4.74 -5.04
N LEU A 359 -19.76 5.64 -4.17
CA LEU A 359 -19.31 7.02 -4.09
C LEU A 359 -17.92 7.09 -3.47
N ALA A 360 -16.89 7.00 -4.30
CA ALA A 360 -15.62 7.62 -3.98
C ALA A 360 -15.84 9.14 -4.07
N GLY A 361 -15.45 9.90 -3.04
CA GLY A 361 -15.31 11.34 -3.21
C GLY A 361 -14.43 11.62 -4.44
N PRO A 362 -14.73 12.62 -5.28
CA PRO A 362 -13.85 12.99 -6.38
C PRO A 362 -12.41 13.13 -5.87
N PRO A 363 -11.36 12.82 -6.65
CA PRO A 363 -9.96 12.94 -6.21
C PRO A 363 -9.58 14.34 -5.70
N SER A 364 -10.41 15.34 -6.01
CA SER A 364 -10.33 16.72 -5.56
C SER A 364 -11.06 17.01 -4.23
N CYS A 365 -11.61 15.99 -3.56
CA CYS A 365 -12.25 16.09 -2.25
C CYS A 365 -11.66 15.04 -1.31
N GLY A 366 -11.25 15.49 -0.14
CA GLY A 366 -10.52 14.71 0.84
C GLY A 366 -11.40 13.76 1.63
N ALA A 367 -10.79 13.15 2.66
CA ALA A 367 -11.48 12.23 3.54
C ALA A 367 -12.67 12.89 4.25
N VAL A 368 -13.70 12.10 4.48
CA VAL A 368 -14.92 12.52 5.18
C VAL A 368 -14.70 12.48 6.69
N GLU A 369 -14.93 13.60 7.36
CA GLU A 369 -14.92 13.75 8.82
C GLU A 369 -16.37 13.75 9.36
N SER A 370 -16.84 12.58 9.79
CA SER A 370 -18.19 12.41 10.35
C SER A 370 -18.31 12.91 11.79
N ASN A 371 -19.46 13.50 12.12
CA ASN A 371 -19.76 14.14 13.40
C ASN A 371 -18.77 15.24 13.78
N VAL A 372 -18.20 15.90 12.77
CA VAL A 372 -17.23 16.98 12.93
C VAL A 372 -17.75 18.18 12.16
N ASP A 373 -17.74 19.33 12.81
CA ASP A 373 -17.93 20.62 12.18
C ASP A 373 -16.59 21.36 12.10
N PHE A 374 -16.29 21.92 10.93
CA PHE A 374 -15.23 22.92 10.79
C PHE A 374 -15.77 24.27 11.25
N VAL A 375 -15.34 24.80 12.39
CA VAL A 375 -16.00 25.93 13.02
C VAL A 375 -15.76 27.24 12.25
N GLY A 376 -16.83 27.90 11.82
CA GLY A 376 -16.81 29.20 11.15
C GLY A 376 -16.21 29.19 9.75
N GLN A 377 -15.71 30.35 9.30
CA GLN A 377 -15.04 30.53 7.99
C GLN A 377 -15.92 30.24 6.76
N ASP A 378 -17.24 30.40 6.90
CA ASP A 378 -18.20 30.17 5.81
C ASP A 378 -18.07 31.25 4.73
N VAL A 379 -17.92 30.80 3.47
CA VAL A 379 -17.85 31.64 2.27
C VAL A 379 -19.15 31.63 1.48
N ALA A 380 -19.96 30.58 1.62
CA ALA A 380 -21.28 30.45 0.99
C ALA A 380 -22.06 29.30 1.62
N ASN A 381 -23.38 29.31 1.45
CA ASN A 381 -24.25 28.20 1.81
C ASN A 381 -24.98 27.70 0.57
N VAL A 382 -25.02 26.38 0.37
CA VAL A 382 -25.67 25.74 -0.78
C VAL A 382 -26.58 24.64 -0.28
N LYS A 383 -27.82 24.58 -0.76
CA LYS A 383 -28.72 23.48 -0.44
C LYS A 383 -28.22 22.21 -1.11
N ALA A 384 -28.18 21.11 -0.36
CA ALA A 384 -27.71 19.83 -0.85
C ALA A 384 -28.35 18.70 -0.06
N ASP A 385 -28.88 17.72 -0.77
CA ASP A 385 -29.55 16.60 -0.15
C ASP A 385 -28.56 15.68 0.57
N GLN A 386 -27.31 15.60 0.09
CA GLN A 386 -26.23 14.82 0.71
C GLN A 386 -24.92 15.61 0.83
N ALA A 387 -24.07 15.19 1.77
CA ALA A 387 -22.76 15.82 1.99
C ALA A 387 -21.81 15.74 0.79
N VAL A 388 -21.97 14.74 -0.09
CA VAL A 388 -21.12 14.59 -1.29
C VAL A 388 -21.41 15.65 -2.34
N ASP A 389 -22.66 16.16 -2.40
CA ASP A 389 -23.07 17.19 -3.36
C ASP A 389 -22.36 18.53 -3.09
N CYS A 390 -21.91 18.73 -1.85
CA CYS A 390 -21.15 19.90 -1.43
C CYS A 390 -19.77 20.00 -2.11
N CYS A 391 -19.19 18.89 -2.53
CA CYS A 391 -17.86 18.87 -3.16
C CYS A 391 -17.86 19.67 -4.46
N ALA A 392 -18.83 19.44 -5.34
CA ALA A 392 -18.96 20.17 -6.62
C ALA A 392 -19.26 21.66 -6.40
N ALA A 393 -20.11 21.97 -5.43
CA ALA A 393 -20.43 23.34 -5.04
C ALA A 393 -19.18 24.07 -4.49
N CYS A 394 -18.38 23.41 -3.65
CA CYS A 394 -17.12 23.94 -3.17
C CYS A 394 -16.10 24.09 -4.30
N GLN A 395 -16.00 23.11 -5.21
CA GLN A 395 -15.10 23.18 -6.36
C GLN A 395 -15.39 24.39 -7.25
N SER A 396 -16.66 24.67 -7.50
CA SER A 396 -17.12 25.82 -8.29
C SER A 396 -16.93 27.16 -7.57
N ASN A 397 -16.87 27.16 -6.23
CA ASN A 397 -16.68 28.38 -5.46
C ASN A 397 -15.18 28.69 -5.26
N GLN A 398 -14.69 29.77 -5.86
CA GLN A 398 -13.26 30.12 -5.80
C GLN A 398 -12.70 30.26 -4.39
N ALA A 399 -13.47 30.79 -3.44
CA ALA A 399 -13.01 30.97 -2.06
C ALA A 399 -13.06 29.67 -1.23
N CYS A 400 -13.80 28.65 -1.69
CA CYS A 400 -14.02 27.42 -0.94
C CYS A 400 -12.85 26.44 -1.05
N ASN A 401 -12.42 25.89 0.08
CA ASN A 401 -11.43 24.80 0.20
C ASN A 401 -11.85 23.72 1.22
N ALA A 402 -13.03 23.84 1.82
CA ALA A 402 -13.62 22.84 2.71
C ALA A 402 -15.13 23.04 2.80
N TYR A 403 -15.88 22.10 3.35
CA TYR A 403 -17.28 22.33 3.70
C TYR A 403 -17.67 21.53 4.95
N SER A 404 -18.70 22.00 5.65
CA SER A 404 -19.47 21.20 6.61
C SER A 404 -20.88 21.05 6.05
N TRP A 405 -21.40 19.84 5.96
CA TRP A 405 -22.79 19.57 5.61
C TRP A 405 -23.59 19.28 6.88
N SER A 406 -24.74 19.93 7.03
CA SER A 406 -25.68 19.65 8.11
C SER A 406 -27.10 19.90 7.65
N SER A 407 -28.01 18.97 7.94
CA SER A 407 -29.46 19.12 7.77
C SER A 407 -29.88 19.63 6.38
N GLY A 408 -29.25 19.12 5.32
CA GLY A 408 -29.58 19.48 3.93
C GLY A 408 -28.89 20.75 3.39
N VAL A 409 -27.89 21.27 4.11
CA VAL A 409 -27.15 22.48 3.73
C VAL A 409 -25.65 22.24 3.78
N CYS A 410 -24.96 22.58 2.69
CA CYS A 410 -23.52 22.72 2.61
C CYS A 410 -23.12 24.12 3.08
N TYR A 411 -22.40 24.19 4.18
CA TYR A 411 -21.69 25.37 4.62
C TYR A 411 -20.29 25.33 4.03
N LEU A 412 -20.13 25.99 2.87
CA LEU A 412 -18.88 26.07 2.12
C LEU A 412 -17.91 26.98 2.86
N LYS A 413 -16.67 26.55 3.03
CA LYS A 413 -15.69 27.19 3.92
C LYS A 413 -14.40 27.51 3.22
N CYS A 414 -13.78 28.60 3.65
CA CYS A 414 -12.55 29.06 3.06
C CYS A 414 -11.36 28.12 3.34
N ARG A 415 -11.39 27.37 4.44
CA ARG A 415 -10.38 26.37 4.85
C ARG A 415 -10.95 25.44 5.91
N ARG A 416 -10.25 24.33 6.24
CA ARG A 416 -10.55 23.58 7.47
C ARG A 416 -10.04 24.40 8.66
N ALA A 417 -10.95 24.90 9.47
CA ALA A 417 -10.65 25.64 10.69
C ALA A 417 -10.54 24.68 11.90
N GLU A 418 -10.61 25.23 13.10
CA GLU A 418 -10.79 24.45 14.33
C GLU A 418 -11.98 23.49 14.19
N THR A 419 -11.82 22.26 14.68
CA THR A 419 -12.86 21.24 14.58
C THR A 419 -13.61 21.07 15.88
N LYS A 420 -14.94 20.99 15.81
CA LYS A 420 -15.80 20.67 16.96
C LYS A 420 -16.57 19.39 16.69
N VAL A 421 -16.70 18.54 17.71
CA VAL A 421 -17.61 17.38 17.64
C VAL A 421 -19.05 17.88 17.57
N ALA A 422 -19.73 17.54 16.48
CA ALA A 422 -21.11 17.93 16.21
C ALA A 422 -21.86 16.76 15.55
N SER A 423 -22.72 16.11 16.32
CA SER A 423 -23.49 14.93 15.86
C SER A 423 -24.32 15.28 14.62
N GLY A 424 -24.24 14.45 13.58
CA GLY A 424 -24.98 14.62 12.33
C GLY A 424 -24.37 15.63 11.34
N VAL A 425 -23.22 16.23 11.65
CA VAL A 425 -22.46 17.08 10.73
C VAL A 425 -21.42 16.24 10.00
N VAL A 426 -21.25 16.47 8.69
CA VAL A 426 -20.25 15.79 7.86
C VAL A 426 -19.36 16.83 7.20
N SER A 427 -18.07 16.83 7.51
CA SER A 427 -17.13 17.82 6.98
C SER A 427 -16.06 17.21 6.08
N VAL A 428 -15.63 17.96 5.06
CA VAL A 428 -14.69 17.47 4.04
C VAL A 428 -13.78 18.60 3.57
N ARG A 429 -12.48 18.33 3.44
CA ARG A 429 -11.53 19.23 2.77
C ARG A 429 -11.67 19.11 1.25
N VAL A 430 -11.47 20.20 0.52
CA VAL A 430 -11.59 20.23 -0.95
C VAL A 430 -10.26 20.68 -1.54
N TYR A 431 -9.59 19.78 -2.24
CA TYR A 431 -8.27 19.99 -2.83
C TYR A 431 -8.39 20.72 -4.17
N LYS A 432 -7.67 21.84 -4.28
CA LYS A 432 -7.66 22.73 -5.46
C LYS A 432 -6.26 23.09 -5.96
N CYS A 433 -5.25 22.42 -5.42
CA CYS A 433 -3.88 22.52 -5.88
C CYS A 433 -3.49 21.22 -6.59
N SER A 434 -2.37 21.23 -7.29
CA SER A 434 -1.77 20.00 -7.80
C SER A 434 -1.48 19.02 -6.66
N SER A 435 -1.29 17.74 -7.01
CA SER A 435 -0.73 16.76 -6.08
C SER A 435 0.59 17.26 -5.49
N LEU A 436 0.84 16.94 -4.23
CA LEU A 436 2.09 17.30 -3.55
C LEU A 436 3.26 16.56 -4.18
N GLU A 437 4.30 17.31 -4.56
CA GLU A 437 5.61 16.77 -4.89
C GLU A 437 6.39 16.55 -3.60
N SER A 438 6.72 15.29 -3.28
CA SER A 438 7.54 14.93 -2.12
C SER A 438 9.02 15.20 -2.36
N ASP A 439 9.71 15.61 -1.29
CA ASP A 439 11.13 15.98 -1.24
C ASP A 439 11.53 17.06 -2.26
N VAL A 440 10.57 17.89 -2.65
CA VAL A 440 10.78 18.99 -3.59
C VAL A 440 10.50 20.30 -2.87
N ASN A 441 11.47 21.20 -2.94
CA ASN A 441 11.33 22.62 -2.63
C ASN A 441 11.33 23.44 -3.93
N TYR A 442 10.40 24.38 -4.06
CA TYR A 442 10.40 25.37 -5.13
C TYR A 442 11.24 26.57 -4.69
N VAL A 443 12.32 26.84 -5.43
CA VAL A 443 13.31 27.86 -5.09
C VAL A 443 12.90 29.21 -5.65
N GLY A 444 13.01 30.25 -4.82
CA GLY A 444 12.70 31.63 -5.19
C GLY A 444 11.20 31.92 -5.20
N TYR A 445 10.86 33.13 -5.63
CA TYR A 445 9.49 33.63 -5.73
C TYR A 445 8.72 33.69 -4.41
N ASP A 446 9.40 33.72 -3.27
CA ASP A 446 8.79 33.76 -1.94
C ASP A 446 7.95 35.02 -1.70
N LEU A 447 6.72 34.83 -1.23
CA LEU A 447 5.79 35.88 -0.83
C LEU A 447 5.78 36.07 0.69
N SER A 448 5.58 34.97 1.41
CA SER A 448 5.46 34.97 2.86
C SER A 448 5.62 33.54 3.40
N ALA A 449 5.81 33.43 4.70
CA ALA A 449 5.87 32.17 5.41
C ALA A 449 4.76 32.16 6.47
N VAL A 450 4.00 31.07 6.55
CA VAL A 450 2.90 30.91 7.50
C VAL A 450 3.03 29.54 8.16
N GLU A 451 3.00 29.50 9.49
CA GLU A 451 2.94 28.23 10.23
C GLU A 451 1.58 27.56 9.99
N ALA A 452 1.60 26.35 9.42
CA ALA A 452 0.41 25.55 9.14
C ALA A 452 0.76 24.12 8.74
N ASP A 453 -0.23 23.23 8.84
CA ASP A 453 -0.12 21.88 8.29
C ASP A 453 -0.03 21.93 6.75
N VAL A 454 0.69 20.97 6.16
CA VAL A 454 0.87 20.89 4.70
C VAL A 454 -0.46 20.85 3.95
N ALA A 455 -1.48 20.21 4.52
CA ALA A 455 -2.78 20.09 3.90
C ALA A 455 -3.58 21.40 3.92
N ASP A 456 -3.15 22.42 4.69
CA ASP A 456 -3.75 23.75 4.73
C ASP A 456 -3.02 24.77 3.83
N CYS A 457 -1.76 24.50 3.44
CA CYS A 457 -0.96 25.43 2.62
C CYS A 457 -1.64 25.81 1.30
N CYS A 458 -2.33 24.86 0.67
CA CYS A 458 -3.06 25.13 -0.57
C CYS A 458 -4.16 26.20 -0.37
N ALA A 459 -4.97 26.04 0.68
CA ALA A 459 -6.05 26.96 0.98
C ALA A 459 -5.50 28.35 1.37
N ILE A 460 -4.42 28.38 2.15
CA ILE A 460 -3.75 29.61 2.56
C ILE A 460 -3.16 30.35 1.35
N CYS A 461 -2.49 29.62 0.44
CA CYS A 461 -1.97 30.20 -0.80
C CYS A 461 -3.10 30.77 -1.65
N ARG A 462 -4.21 30.04 -1.85
CA ARG A 462 -5.37 30.52 -2.63
C ARG A 462 -6.04 31.77 -2.07
N GLN A 463 -5.89 32.04 -0.77
CA GLN A 463 -6.39 33.25 -0.11
C GLN A 463 -5.37 34.39 -0.08
N THR A 464 -4.11 34.09 -0.40
CA THR A 464 -3.02 35.05 -0.41
C THR A 464 -2.89 35.65 -1.79
N SER A 465 -3.09 36.96 -1.91
CA SER A 465 -2.95 37.69 -3.17
C SER A 465 -1.62 37.37 -3.86
N ASN A 466 -1.68 37.06 -5.15
CA ASN A 466 -0.57 36.69 -6.03
C ASN A 466 0.12 35.36 -5.71
N CYS A 467 -0.39 34.52 -4.81
CA CYS A 467 0.22 33.22 -4.53
C CYS A 467 -0.20 32.17 -5.57
N GLY A 468 0.78 31.63 -6.30
CA GLY A 468 0.60 30.60 -7.34
C GLY A 468 1.23 29.26 -7.01
N ALA A 469 2.03 29.17 -5.94
CA ALA A 469 2.62 27.92 -5.48
C ALA A 469 2.99 28.00 -3.99
N PHE A 470 3.26 26.85 -3.38
CA PHE A 470 3.87 26.80 -2.05
C PHE A 470 4.89 25.68 -1.95
N SER A 471 5.81 25.83 -1.00
CA SER A 471 6.65 24.75 -0.47
C SER A 471 6.44 24.67 1.03
N TRP A 472 6.23 23.47 1.56
CA TRP A 472 6.05 23.23 2.96
C TRP A 472 7.25 22.49 3.53
N GLY A 473 7.70 22.88 4.71
CA GLY A 473 8.75 22.18 5.45
C GLY A 473 8.76 22.62 6.91
N ASN A 474 9.00 21.66 7.82
CA ASN A 474 9.08 21.90 9.26
C ASN A 474 7.88 22.67 9.85
N GLY A 475 6.66 22.39 9.38
CA GLY A 475 5.44 23.04 9.86
C GLY A 475 5.16 24.43 9.27
N VAL A 476 5.95 24.87 8.29
CA VAL A 476 5.81 26.20 7.67
C VAL A 476 5.47 26.07 6.18
N CYS A 477 4.41 26.75 5.75
CA CYS A 477 4.07 26.98 4.35
C CYS A 477 4.80 28.22 3.84
N TYR A 478 5.79 28.02 2.97
CA TYR A 478 6.45 29.08 2.20
C TYR A 478 5.63 29.34 0.94
N LEU A 479 4.82 30.40 0.99
CA LEU A 479 3.94 30.84 -0.10
C LEU A 479 4.76 31.54 -1.17
N LYS A 480 4.43 31.32 -2.45
CA LYS A 480 5.23 31.78 -3.58
C LYS A 480 4.36 32.33 -4.69
N THR A 481 4.85 33.32 -5.42
CA THR A 481 4.10 33.90 -6.54
C THR A 481 3.89 32.93 -7.69
N SER A 482 4.83 32.02 -7.90
CA SER A 482 4.78 31.01 -8.98
C SER A 482 5.67 29.82 -8.66
N LYS A 483 5.54 28.74 -9.44
CA LYS A 483 6.44 27.59 -9.39
C LYS A 483 7.86 27.99 -9.78
N GLY A 484 8.79 27.93 -8.82
CA GLY A 484 10.21 28.17 -9.05
C GLY A 484 10.98 26.93 -9.52
N GLY A 485 12.31 27.04 -9.54
CA GLY A 485 13.19 25.89 -9.81
C GLY A 485 13.02 24.79 -8.76
N ARG A 486 13.17 23.52 -9.16
CA ARG A 486 13.02 22.38 -8.25
C ARG A 486 14.37 22.05 -7.61
N GLN A 487 14.41 21.97 -6.28
CA GLN A 487 15.52 21.42 -5.54
C GLN A 487 15.06 20.26 -4.66
N THR A 488 15.85 19.20 -4.61
CA THR A 488 15.60 18.08 -3.70
C THR A 488 15.93 18.51 -2.27
N PHE A 489 14.94 18.45 -1.39
CA PHE A 489 15.10 18.77 0.03
C PHE A 489 14.26 17.80 0.86
N GLY A 490 14.93 16.95 1.64
CA GLY A 490 14.27 15.89 2.41
C GLY A 490 13.19 16.45 3.36
N GLY A 491 11.97 15.93 3.22
CA GLY A 491 10.80 16.34 4.00
C GLY A 491 10.06 17.56 3.46
N ALA A 492 10.55 18.23 2.41
CA ALA A 492 9.80 19.30 1.75
C ALA A 492 8.64 18.75 0.92
N LYS A 493 7.52 19.47 0.90
CA LYS A 493 6.36 19.13 0.06
C LYS A 493 5.90 20.37 -0.70
N SER A 494 5.83 20.31 -2.03
CA SER A 494 5.47 21.48 -2.84
C SER A 494 4.29 21.21 -3.78
N ALA A 495 3.47 22.23 -4.05
CA ALA A 495 2.40 22.14 -5.03
C ALA A 495 2.11 23.51 -5.66
N VAL A 496 1.48 23.49 -6.84
CA VAL A 496 0.99 24.67 -7.53
C VAL A 496 -0.50 24.86 -7.28
N VAL A 497 -0.91 26.12 -7.19
CA VAL A 497 -2.32 26.49 -7.15
C VAL A 497 -2.87 26.46 -8.58
N ASN A 498 -3.96 25.73 -8.80
CA ASN A 498 -4.64 25.66 -10.10
C ASN A 498 -5.64 26.80 -10.30
#